data_AF-A0A0N0LH67-F1
#
_entry.id   AF-A0A0N0LH67-F1
#
_cell.length_a   1.000
_cell.length_b   1.000
_cell.length_c   1.000
_cell.angle_alpha   90.00
_cell.angle_beta   90.00
_cell.angle_gamma   90.00
#
_symmetry.space_group_name_H-M   'P 1'
#
loop_
_entity.id
_entity.type
_entity.pdbx_description
1 polymer ?
#
loop_
_entity_poly.entity_id
_entity_poly.type
_entity_poly.pdbx_seq_one_letter_code
_entity_poly.pdbx_strand_id
1 'polypeptide(L)'
;MIIKKNLLFILSFFFITVFSQQRKQPVNLPVKEDYTHPFTKTIFPLLWSGFQREEVVSYDLQNQNVAISYVQQKTKKIKTVLTLYIYPKKELDNQQLRDEFYSYQYAINQNSNKGVNLKPLFGNTSNENLKVNYIYSIFNNTLGQPDFFKGVKYVDKKSLLAIYECGGWGFKIRVSSDDMTDDQLAGLKEKAENYFGVLNIASIKPLPIQEAPDTVLSPVIRRDTMMMNATIAAAEAKIEWIESHLDKKELLTGFNDMQIDSEVYATERMIDFYKAYQKNWKLHGDTQKYFNEMIRIADNGKIKDHIYEKFHKIINYPEGESQQENYIQFKIDKNISEDTNEIFYKIFYKLE
;
A
#
# COMPACT_ATOMS: atom_id res chain seq x y z
N MET A 1 -18.40 -0.22 -67.20
CA MET A 1 -19.37 0.62 -66.47
C MET A 1 -19.75 -0.13 -65.19
N ILE A 2 -19.42 0.45 -64.02
CA ILE A 2 -20.03 0.22 -62.68
C ILE A 2 -19.73 -1.17 -62.04
N ILE A 3 -18.68 -1.31 -61.22
CA ILE A 3 -18.58 -1.08 -59.76
C ILE A 3 -19.51 -1.98 -58.92
N LYS A 4 -18.92 -2.95 -58.17
CA LYS A 4 -18.94 -3.10 -56.69
C LYS A 4 -18.45 -4.52 -56.33
N LYS A 5 -17.19 -4.68 -55.91
CA LYS A 5 -16.62 -4.50 -54.55
C LYS A 5 -16.88 -5.69 -53.61
N ASN A 6 -15.84 -6.51 -53.46
CA ASN A 6 -15.27 -7.04 -52.22
C ASN A 6 -16.20 -7.07 -50.99
N LEU A 7 -16.79 -8.23 -50.76
CA LEU A 7 -17.41 -8.72 -49.53
C LEU A 7 -16.81 -10.14 -49.38
N LEU A 8 -16.11 -10.59 -48.35
CA LEU A 8 -15.98 -10.26 -46.94
C LEU A 8 -14.52 -10.55 -46.58
N PHE A 9 -13.72 -9.52 -46.29
CA PHE A 9 -12.41 -9.67 -45.66
C PHE A 9 -12.35 -8.74 -44.44
N ILE A 10 -13.40 -8.78 -43.63
CA ILE A 10 -13.47 -8.15 -42.31
C ILE A 10 -14.35 -9.05 -41.43
N LEU A 11 -13.85 -10.25 -41.12
CA LEU A 11 -14.04 -10.82 -39.79
C LEU A 11 -12.88 -10.23 -38.99
N SER A 12 -13.01 -8.96 -38.62
CA SER A 12 -13.46 -8.63 -37.27
C SER A 12 -12.50 -9.25 -36.27
N PHE A 13 -11.35 -8.58 -36.14
CA PHE A 13 -10.57 -8.50 -34.93
C PHE A 13 -11.51 -8.24 -33.74
N PHE A 14 -12.16 -9.29 -33.25
CA PHE A 14 -12.67 -9.36 -31.87
C PHE A 14 -11.46 -9.65 -30.97
N PHE A 15 -10.44 -8.79 -31.04
CA PHE A 15 -9.67 -8.53 -29.84
C PHE A 15 -10.60 -7.72 -28.96
N ILE A 16 -11.40 -8.43 -28.18
CA ILE A 16 -12.02 -7.86 -27.00
C ILE A 16 -10.86 -7.59 -26.04
N THR A 17 -10.20 -6.46 -26.26
CA THR A 17 -9.44 -5.82 -25.23
C THR A 17 -10.45 -5.30 -24.21
N VAL A 18 -10.92 -6.18 -23.31
CA VAL A 18 -11.52 -5.73 -22.04
C VAL A 18 -10.38 -5.17 -21.19
N PHE A 19 -9.78 -4.07 -21.66
CA PHE A 19 -9.00 -3.24 -20.78
C PHE A 19 -9.99 -2.65 -19.79
N SER A 20 -9.68 -2.76 -18.49
CA SER A 20 -10.30 -1.92 -17.47
C SER A 20 -10.09 -0.47 -17.89
N GLN A 21 -11.11 0.11 -18.52
CA GLN A 21 -11.11 1.51 -18.91
C GLN A 21 -11.58 2.27 -17.67
N GLN A 22 -10.65 3.03 -17.09
CA GLN A 22 -11.00 3.94 -16.01
C GLN A 22 -12.05 4.92 -16.50
N ARG A 23 -13.04 5.21 -15.66
CA ARG A 23 -14.00 6.26 -15.96
C ARG A 23 -13.28 7.60 -15.91
N LYS A 24 -13.67 8.53 -16.79
CA LYS A 24 -13.19 9.92 -16.71
C LYS A 24 -13.56 10.58 -15.38
N GLN A 25 -14.70 10.19 -14.80
CA GLN A 25 -15.17 10.60 -13.49
C GLN A 25 -15.88 9.44 -12.79
N PRO A 26 -15.81 9.36 -11.45
CA PRO A 26 -16.55 8.35 -10.69
C PRO A 26 -18.06 8.47 -10.92
N VAL A 27 -18.78 7.35 -10.94
CA VAL A 27 -20.23 7.30 -11.15
C VAL A 27 -20.90 6.65 -9.96
N ASN A 28 -21.88 7.31 -9.36
CA ASN A 28 -22.74 6.71 -8.36
C ASN A 28 -23.73 5.74 -9.05
N LEU A 29 -23.69 4.47 -8.67
CA LEU A 29 -24.52 3.42 -9.23
C LEU A 29 -25.94 3.50 -8.64
N PRO A 30 -27.00 3.40 -9.45
CA PRO A 30 -28.37 3.46 -8.97
C PRO A 30 -28.78 2.12 -8.32
N VAL A 31 -28.30 1.86 -7.10
CA VAL A 31 -28.60 0.62 -6.37
C VAL A 31 -29.53 0.92 -5.19
N LYS A 32 -30.75 0.39 -5.24
CA LYS A 32 -31.79 0.59 -4.21
C LYS A 32 -31.85 -0.55 -3.16
N GLU A 33 -31.35 -1.72 -3.52
CA GLU A 33 -31.32 -2.92 -2.67
C GLU A 33 -29.88 -3.25 -2.27
N ASP A 34 -29.64 -4.43 -1.73
CA ASP A 34 -28.29 -4.93 -1.46
C ASP A 34 -27.43 -4.89 -2.74
N TYR A 35 -26.17 -4.48 -2.60
CA TYR A 35 -25.23 -4.42 -3.71
C TYR A 35 -24.30 -5.60 -3.61
N THR A 36 -24.29 -6.47 -4.61
CA THR A 36 -23.30 -7.55 -4.70
C THR A 36 -22.20 -7.12 -5.66
N HIS A 37 -20.96 -6.99 -5.17
CA HIS A 37 -19.83 -6.70 -6.04
C HIS A 37 -19.61 -7.89 -7.00
N PRO A 38 -19.71 -7.70 -8.33
CA PRO A 38 -19.84 -8.82 -9.26
C PRO A 38 -18.61 -9.72 -9.33
N PHE A 39 -17.43 -9.21 -8.98
CA PHE A 39 -16.17 -9.97 -9.05
C PHE A 39 -15.83 -10.66 -7.74
N THR A 40 -15.96 -9.94 -6.61
CA THR A 40 -15.63 -10.53 -5.31
C THR A 40 -16.78 -11.29 -4.65
N LYS A 41 -18.00 -11.14 -5.19
CA LYS A 41 -19.26 -11.64 -4.61
C LYS A 41 -19.54 -11.11 -3.20
N THR A 42 -18.80 -10.10 -2.74
CA THR A 42 -19.04 -9.42 -1.47
C THR A 42 -20.39 -8.71 -1.53
N ILE A 43 -21.25 -9.01 -0.55
CA ILE A 43 -22.58 -8.41 -0.43
C ILE A 43 -22.49 -7.20 0.51
N PHE A 44 -22.96 -6.07 0.02
CA PHE A 44 -23.06 -4.79 0.71
C PHE A 44 -24.53 -4.48 0.95
N PRO A 45 -25.10 -4.87 2.10
CA PRO A 45 -26.51 -4.73 2.35
C PRO A 45 -26.93 -3.27 2.49
N LEU A 46 -28.21 -2.98 2.30
CA LEU A 46 -28.75 -1.63 2.46
C LEU A 46 -28.61 -1.11 3.90
N LEU A 47 -28.75 -1.97 4.90
CA LEU A 47 -28.56 -1.66 6.32
C LEU A 47 -27.55 -2.64 6.93
N TRP A 48 -26.50 -2.11 7.55
CA TRP A 48 -25.48 -2.92 8.20
C TRP A 48 -25.06 -2.32 9.55
N SER A 49 -25.22 -3.08 10.63
CA SER A 49 -24.77 -2.67 11.97
C SER A 49 -25.28 -1.27 12.41
N GLY A 50 -26.50 -0.90 12.01
CA GLY A 50 -27.06 0.42 12.31
C GLY A 50 -26.51 1.56 11.44
N PHE A 51 -25.78 1.24 10.37
CA PHE A 51 -25.42 2.16 9.29
C PHE A 51 -26.30 1.92 8.06
N GLN A 52 -26.80 2.99 7.48
CA GLN A 52 -27.53 3.00 6.22
C GLN A 52 -26.54 3.16 5.06
N ARG A 53 -26.62 2.32 4.02
CA ARG A 53 -25.83 2.53 2.80
C ARG A 53 -26.40 3.72 2.04
N GLU A 54 -25.55 4.69 1.73
CA GLU A 54 -25.92 5.92 1.02
C GLU A 54 -25.53 5.86 -0.47
N GLU A 55 -24.35 5.33 -0.78
CA GLU A 55 -23.80 5.36 -2.14
C GLU A 55 -22.97 4.13 -2.45
N VAL A 56 -22.95 3.80 -3.75
CA VAL A 56 -22.04 2.83 -4.35
C VAL A 56 -21.39 3.54 -5.54
N VAL A 57 -20.16 4.00 -5.37
CA VAL A 57 -19.43 4.75 -6.38
C VAL A 57 -18.51 3.82 -7.15
N SER A 58 -18.60 3.81 -8.47
CA SER A 58 -17.73 3.04 -9.37
C SER A 58 -16.71 3.95 -10.06
N TYR A 59 -15.47 3.50 -10.14
CA TYR A 59 -14.35 4.23 -10.74
C TYR A 59 -13.94 3.69 -12.13
N ASP A 60 -14.43 2.52 -12.53
CA ASP A 60 -14.16 1.88 -13.81
C ASP A 60 -15.45 1.41 -14.49
N LEU A 61 -15.41 1.21 -15.81
CA LEU A 61 -16.61 0.81 -16.57
C LEU A 61 -17.14 -0.58 -16.16
N GLN A 62 -16.26 -1.46 -15.70
CA GLN A 62 -16.60 -2.82 -15.31
C GLN A 62 -17.12 -2.90 -13.87
N ASN A 63 -17.00 -1.82 -13.08
CA ASN A 63 -17.34 -1.78 -11.66
C ASN A 63 -16.52 -2.77 -10.82
N GLN A 64 -15.24 -2.95 -11.16
CA GLN A 64 -14.27 -3.70 -10.36
C GLN A 64 -13.69 -2.86 -9.22
N ASN A 65 -13.57 -1.56 -9.45
CA ASN A 65 -13.11 -0.56 -8.51
C ASN A 65 -14.32 0.23 -7.99
N VAL A 66 -14.72 -0.08 -6.76
CA VAL A 66 -15.90 0.49 -6.13
C VAL A 66 -15.60 1.01 -4.73
N ALA A 67 -16.28 2.07 -4.34
CA ALA A 67 -16.39 2.56 -2.98
C ALA A 67 -17.85 2.47 -2.52
N ILE A 68 -18.06 1.88 -1.35
CA ILE A 68 -19.38 1.75 -0.73
C ILE A 68 -19.36 2.59 0.55
N SER A 69 -20.23 3.59 0.64
CA SER A 69 -20.33 4.43 1.84
C SER A 69 -21.60 4.12 2.63
N TYR A 70 -21.40 3.96 3.92
CA TYR A 70 -22.38 3.72 4.97
C TYR A 70 -22.38 4.91 5.92
N VAL A 71 -23.56 5.40 6.28
CA VAL A 71 -23.73 6.52 7.20
C VAL A 71 -24.56 6.09 8.40
N GLN A 72 -24.04 6.40 9.58
CA GLN A 72 -24.80 6.39 10.82
C GLN A 72 -24.95 7.83 11.30
N GLN A 73 -26.20 8.29 11.38
CA GLN A 73 -26.51 9.64 11.80
C GLN A 73 -27.29 9.61 13.12
N LYS A 74 -26.66 10.06 14.22
CA LYS A 74 -27.31 10.14 15.54
C LYS A 74 -28.13 11.42 15.67
N THR A 75 -27.64 12.52 15.11
CA THR A 75 -28.33 13.81 15.06
C THR A 75 -28.03 14.51 13.74
N LYS A 76 -28.69 15.64 13.47
CA LYS A 76 -28.40 16.47 12.27
C LYS A 76 -26.92 16.88 12.15
N LYS A 77 -26.16 16.90 13.25
CA LYS A 77 -24.76 17.35 13.30
C LYS A 77 -23.74 16.23 13.57
N ILE A 78 -24.17 15.11 14.14
CA ILE A 78 -23.30 14.00 14.55
C ILE A 78 -23.48 12.85 13.58
N LYS A 79 -22.46 12.61 12.77
CA LYS A 79 -22.43 11.54 11.78
C LYS A 79 -21.13 10.75 11.84
N THR A 80 -21.26 9.46 11.57
CA THR A 80 -20.15 8.57 11.26
C THR A 80 -20.32 8.08 9.83
N VAL A 81 -19.27 8.21 9.02
CA VAL A 81 -19.22 7.70 7.65
C VAL A 81 -18.19 6.59 7.61
N LEU A 82 -18.61 5.41 7.18
CA LEU A 82 -17.78 4.26 6.89
C LEU A 82 -17.73 4.09 5.37
N THR A 83 -16.55 4.14 4.77
CA THR A 83 -16.37 3.86 3.34
C THR A 83 -15.46 2.65 3.15
N LEU A 84 -15.96 1.67 2.39
CA LEU A 84 -15.28 0.44 2.05
C LEU A 84 -14.87 0.50 0.58
N TYR A 85 -13.62 0.16 0.28
CA TYR A 85 -13.12 0.15 -1.10
C TYR A 85 -12.74 -1.28 -1.48
N ILE A 86 -13.14 -1.69 -2.69
CA ILE A 86 -12.65 -2.89 -3.36
C ILE A 86 -12.12 -2.44 -4.72
N TYR A 87 -10.90 -2.84 -5.07
CA TYR A 87 -10.30 -2.50 -6.37
C TYR A 87 -9.34 -3.60 -6.85
N PRO A 88 -9.27 -3.85 -8.16
CA PRO A 88 -8.36 -4.86 -8.71
C PRO A 88 -6.91 -4.34 -8.70
N LYS A 89 -5.96 -5.26 -8.55
CA LYS A 89 -4.53 -5.02 -8.72
C LYS A 89 -4.03 -5.74 -9.97
N LYS A 90 -3.19 -5.06 -10.75
CA LYS A 90 -2.50 -5.64 -11.93
C LYS A 90 -1.16 -6.23 -11.58
N GLU A 91 -0.52 -5.63 -10.59
CA GLU A 91 0.70 -6.09 -9.95
C GLU A 91 0.56 -5.89 -8.45
N LEU A 92 1.25 -6.71 -7.68
CA LEU A 92 1.47 -6.48 -6.26
C LEU A 92 2.98 -6.43 -6.05
N ASP A 93 3.47 -5.30 -5.55
CA ASP A 93 4.87 -5.15 -5.14
C ASP A 93 5.00 -5.06 -3.61
N ASN A 94 6.19 -5.37 -3.12
CA ASN A 94 6.48 -5.42 -1.67
C ASN A 94 6.31 -4.06 -0.97
N GLN A 95 6.27 -2.95 -1.71
CA GLN A 95 6.21 -1.59 -1.18
C GLN A 95 4.79 -1.05 -1.13
N GLN A 96 3.88 -1.65 -1.89
CA GLN A 96 2.56 -1.11 -2.17
C GLN A 96 1.75 -0.78 -0.91
N LEU A 97 1.77 -1.65 0.10
CA LEU A 97 1.01 -1.43 1.32
C LEU A 97 1.52 -0.21 2.11
N ARG A 98 2.84 0.00 2.15
CA ARG A 98 3.49 1.18 2.73
C ARG A 98 3.16 2.43 1.93
N ASP A 99 3.30 2.36 0.61
CA ASP A 99 3.13 3.50 -0.28
C ASP A 99 1.67 3.99 -0.32
N GLU A 100 0.70 3.07 -0.25
CA GLU A 100 -0.72 3.42 -0.14
C GLU A 100 -1.04 4.12 1.19
N PHE A 101 -0.44 3.68 2.29
CA PHE A 101 -0.59 4.31 3.61
C PHE A 101 0.05 5.70 3.62
N TYR A 102 1.28 5.83 3.13
CA TYR A 102 1.99 7.10 3.01
C TYR A 102 1.24 8.10 2.11
N SER A 103 0.75 7.64 0.97
CA SER A 103 -0.05 8.46 0.03
C SER A 103 -1.32 9.00 0.70
N TYR A 104 -1.95 8.20 1.56
CA TYR A 104 -3.10 8.67 2.33
C TYR A 104 -2.70 9.68 3.40
N GLN A 105 -1.60 9.47 4.11
CA GLN A 105 -1.06 10.45 5.06
C GLN A 105 -0.73 11.78 4.37
N TYR A 106 -0.16 11.75 3.18
CA TYR A 106 0.06 12.96 2.38
C TYR A 106 -1.27 13.64 2.04
N ALA A 107 -2.23 12.88 1.49
CA ALA A 107 -3.53 13.42 1.10
C ALA A 107 -4.31 14.02 2.27
N ILE A 108 -4.31 13.39 3.46
CA ILE A 108 -5.02 13.93 4.62
C ILE A 108 -4.38 15.23 5.12
N ASN A 109 -3.05 15.34 5.09
CA ASN A 109 -2.35 16.57 5.48
C ASN A 109 -2.64 17.74 4.53
N GLN A 110 -2.89 17.47 3.24
CA GLN A 110 -3.31 18.50 2.28
C GLN A 110 -4.75 18.98 2.49
N ASN A 111 -5.60 18.15 3.12
CA ASN A 111 -7.04 18.43 3.30
C ASN A 111 -7.42 18.82 4.75
N SER A 112 -6.44 18.79 5.65
CA SER A 112 -6.57 19.14 7.06
C SER A 112 -5.92 20.49 7.33
N ASN A 113 -6.50 21.32 8.20
CA ASN A 113 -5.85 22.57 8.64
C ASN A 113 -4.87 22.39 9.81
N LYS A 114 -4.71 21.15 10.29
CA LYS A 114 -3.73 20.73 11.30
C LYS A 114 -2.89 19.59 10.73
N GLY A 115 -1.61 19.57 11.10
CA GLY A 115 -0.73 18.44 10.80
C GLY A 115 -1.28 17.15 11.40
N VAL A 116 -1.38 16.11 10.58
CA VAL A 116 -1.88 14.78 10.97
C VAL A 116 -0.71 13.80 10.87
N ASN A 117 -0.31 13.26 12.01
CA ASN A 117 0.67 12.17 12.07
C ASN A 117 -0.08 10.84 12.17
N LEU A 118 0.01 10.02 11.12
CA LEU A 118 -0.59 8.68 11.13
C LEU A 118 0.41 7.72 11.75
N LYS A 119 0.14 7.27 12.99
CA LYS A 119 0.93 6.21 13.61
C LYS A 119 0.49 4.86 13.03
N PRO A 120 1.35 4.14 12.30
CA PRO A 120 0.98 2.86 11.72
C PRO A 120 0.87 1.79 12.81
N LEU A 121 -0.16 0.96 12.69
CA LEU A 121 -0.36 -0.26 13.46
C LEU A 121 -0.46 -1.41 12.46
N PHE A 122 0.35 -2.43 12.70
CA PHE A 122 0.47 -3.59 11.81
C PHE A 122 -0.28 -4.77 12.40
N GLY A 123 -0.92 -5.57 11.55
CA GLY A 123 -1.58 -6.78 11.99
C GLY A 123 -1.88 -7.71 10.82
N ASN A 124 -2.50 -8.83 11.13
CA ASN A 124 -2.94 -9.80 10.14
C ASN A 124 -4.26 -10.44 10.59
N THR A 125 -4.97 -10.98 9.61
CA THR A 125 -6.15 -11.82 9.79
C THR A 125 -5.91 -13.12 9.03
N SER A 126 -6.26 -14.26 9.60
CA SER A 126 -5.91 -15.56 9.03
C SER A 126 -6.96 -16.64 9.23
N ASN A 127 -6.94 -17.64 8.35
CA ASN A 127 -7.70 -18.88 8.49
C ASN A 127 -6.82 -20.09 8.09
N GLU A 128 -7.44 -21.24 7.86
CA GLU A 128 -6.73 -22.46 7.48
C GLU A 128 -5.96 -22.34 6.15
N ASN A 129 -6.35 -21.44 5.24
CA ASN A 129 -5.83 -21.38 3.87
C ASN A 129 -5.04 -20.10 3.56
N LEU A 130 -5.37 -18.98 4.20
CA LEU A 130 -4.85 -17.65 3.84
C LEU A 130 -4.54 -16.84 5.10
N LYS A 131 -3.59 -15.92 4.97
CA LYS A 131 -3.24 -14.91 5.97
C LYS A 131 -3.06 -13.58 5.26
N VAL A 132 -3.90 -12.61 5.57
CA VAL A 132 -3.90 -11.26 4.98
C VAL A 132 -3.28 -10.29 5.96
N ASN A 133 -2.21 -9.64 5.55
CA ASN A 133 -1.60 -8.55 6.30
C ASN A 133 -2.34 -7.24 6.08
N TYR A 134 -2.31 -6.38 7.10
CA TYR A 134 -2.86 -5.04 7.01
C TYR A 134 -2.04 -4.02 7.80
N ILE A 135 -2.18 -2.78 7.38
CA ILE A 135 -1.74 -1.60 8.10
C ILE A 135 -2.97 -0.73 8.41
N TYR A 136 -3.05 -0.23 9.63
CA TYR A 136 -4.13 0.68 10.01
C TYR A 136 -3.65 1.79 10.95
N SER A 137 -4.46 2.82 11.09
CA SER A 137 -4.23 3.91 12.03
C SER A 137 -5.55 4.53 12.46
N ILE A 138 -5.61 4.96 13.72
CA ILE A 138 -6.69 5.75 14.28
C ILE A 138 -6.10 7.10 14.67
N PHE A 139 -6.69 8.19 14.19
CA PHE A 139 -6.10 9.51 14.31
C PHE A 139 -7.17 10.61 14.38
N ASN A 140 -6.77 11.76 14.94
CA ASN A 140 -7.56 12.98 14.90
C ASN A 140 -7.17 13.79 13.66
N ASN A 141 -8.13 14.43 13.02
CA ASN A 141 -7.87 15.39 11.95
C ASN A 141 -8.91 16.51 11.97
N THR A 142 -8.70 17.53 11.14
CA THR A 142 -9.66 18.63 10.99
C THR A 142 -9.91 18.86 9.51
N LEU A 143 -10.85 18.11 8.93
CA LEU A 143 -11.14 18.12 7.50
C LEU A 143 -11.92 19.36 7.06
N GLY A 144 -11.51 19.93 5.93
CA GLY A 144 -12.27 20.97 5.23
C GLY A 144 -13.55 20.41 4.62
N GLN A 145 -14.67 21.08 4.85
CA GLN A 145 -15.97 20.77 4.27
C GLN A 145 -16.55 22.03 3.62
N PRO A 146 -17.30 21.91 2.51
CA PRO A 146 -17.95 23.07 1.90
C PRO A 146 -18.85 23.81 2.90
N ASP A 147 -18.69 25.12 3.00
CA ASP A 147 -19.51 25.99 3.83
C ASP A 147 -20.11 27.09 2.96
N PHE A 148 -21.44 27.22 2.99
CA PHE A 148 -22.18 28.15 2.13
C PHE A 148 -21.75 29.61 2.32
N PHE A 149 -21.31 29.99 3.53
CA PHE A 149 -20.95 31.37 3.85
C PHE A 149 -19.44 31.62 3.84
N LYS A 150 -18.63 30.60 4.18
CA LYS A 150 -17.18 30.73 4.39
C LYS A 150 -16.33 30.01 3.35
N GLY A 151 -16.95 29.41 2.33
CA GLY A 151 -16.28 28.59 1.32
C GLY A 151 -15.90 27.21 1.87
N VAL A 152 -15.06 27.18 2.91
CA VAL A 152 -14.64 25.95 3.60
C VAL A 152 -14.73 26.13 5.11
N LYS A 153 -15.39 25.18 5.77
CA LYS A 153 -15.39 25.05 7.24
C LYS A 153 -14.63 23.79 7.62
N TYR A 154 -13.68 23.97 8.52
CA TYR A 154 -12.89 22.88 9.09
C TYR A 154 -13.62 22.27 10.29
N VAL A 155 -13.74 20.95 10.31
CA VAL A 155 -14.45 20.20 11.35
C VAL A 155 -13.53 19.12 11.91
N ASP A 156 -13.35 19.11 13.23
CA ASP A 156 -12.59 18.07 13.91
C ASP A 156 -13.30 16.71 13.75
N LYS A 157 -12.52 15.68 13.42
CA LYS A 157 -13.00 14.31 13.24
C LYS A 157 -12.05 13.33 13.91
N LYS A 158 -12.62 12.26 14.46
CA LYS A 158 -11.90 11.02 14.70
C LYS A 158 -11.97 10.18 13.44
N SER A 159 -10.86 9.59 13.01
CA SER A 159 -10.82 8.82 11.76
C SER A 159 -10.00 7.55 11.89
N LEU A 160 -10.34 6.60 11.03
CA LEU A 160 -9.65 5.33 10.88
C LEU A 160 -9.32 5.11 9.42
N LEU A 161 -8.12 4.62 9.16
CA LEU A 161 -7.71 4.03 7.89
C LEU A 161 -7.24 2.60 8.18
N ALA A 162 -7.74 1.62 7.43
CA ALA A 162 -7.14 0.28 7.37
C ALA A 162 -7.00 -0.15 5.91
N ILE A 163 -5.83 -0.63 5.53
CA ILE A 163 -5.50 -1.08 4.16
C ILE A 163 -5.04 -2.52 4.27
N TYR A 164 -5.59 -3.39 3.44
CA TYR A 164 -5.36 -4.83 3.46
C TYR A 164 -4.71 -5.29 2.16
N GLU A 165 -3.78 -6.22 2.29
CA GLU A 165 -3.07 -6.83 1.17
C GLU A 165 -3.77 -8.14 0.77
N CYS A 166 -4.73 -8.05 -0.16
CA CYS A 166 -5.62 -9.16 -0.52
C CYS A 166 -5.27 -9.80 -1.89
N GLY A 167 -3.99 -10.03 -2.15
CA GLY A 167 -3.51 -10.59 -3.42
C GLY A 167 -3.82 -9.68 -4.60
N GLY A 168 -4.52 -10.22 -5.59
CA GLY A 168 -5.00 -9.49 -6.77
C GLY A 168 -6.12 -8.48 -6.53
N TRP A 169 -6.57 -8.34 -5.28
CA TRP A 169 -7.51 -7.31 -4.86
C TRP A 169 -6.90 -6.40 -3.79
N GLY A 170 -7.30 -5.14 -3.79
CA GLY A 170 -7.14 -4.23 -2.67
C GLY A 170 -8.45 -4.12 -1.90
N PHE A 171 -8.36 -4.15 -0.56
CA PHE A 171 -9.48 -3.82 0.32
C PHE A 171 -9.04 -2.72 1.29
N LYS A 172 -9.88 -1.70 1.47
CA LYS A 172 -9.57 -0.58 2.36
C LYS A 172 -10.82 -0.12 3.09
N ILE A 173 -10.66 0.14 4.38
CA ILE A 173 -11.67 0.73 5.26
C ILE A 173 -11.25 2.16 5.58
N ARG A 174 -12.16 3.10 5.41
CA ARG A 174 -12.03 4.47 5.92
C ARG A 174 -13.21 4.80 6.81
N VAL A 175 -12.96 5.40 7.96
CA VAL A 175 -14.01 5.92 8.83
C VAL A 175 -13.72 7.37 9.16
N SER A 176 -14.75 8.20 9.13
CA SER A 176 -14.74 9.55 9.69
C SER A 176 -15.93 9.71 10.64
N SER A 177 -15.66 10.08 11.89
CA SER A 177 -16.66 10.14 12.94
C SER A 177 -16.59 11.46 13.72
N ASP A 178 -17.76 11.96 14.10
CA ASP A 178 -17.91 13.11 14.99
C ASP A 178 -17.75 12.74 16.47
N ASP A 179 -18.04 11.51 16.87
CA ASP A 179 -18.24 11.17 18.29
C ASP A 179 -17.77 9.76 18.71
N MET A 180 -17.13 9.00 17.80
CA MET A 180 -16.59 7.69 18.17
C MET A 180 -15.22 7.80 18.85
N THR A 181 -15.00 6.97 19.87
CA THR A 181 -13.71 6.76 20.51
C THR A 181 -12.80 5.83 19.68
N ASP A 182 -11.52 5.75 20.06
CA ASP A 182 -10.53 4.88 19.43
C ASP A 182 -10.96 3.41 19.51
N ASP A 183 -11.43 2.95 20.68
CA ASP A 183 -11.93 1.59 20.88
C ASP A 183 -13.16 1.28 20.01
N GLN A 184 -14.07 2.26 19.86
CA GLN A 184 -15.25 2.09 19.01
C GLN A 184 -14.86 1.98 17.52
N LEU A 185 -13.88 2.76 17.08
CA LEU A 185 -13.36 2.67 15.71
C LEU A 185 -12.61 1.36 15.46
N ALA A 186 -11.79 0.91 16.42
CA ALA A 186 -11.13 -0.38 16.36
C ALA A 186 -12.15 -1.54 16.26
N GLY A 187 -13.18 -1.54 17.12
CA GLY A 187 -14.26 -2.53 17.06
C GLY A 187 -15.05 -2.47 15.76
N LEU A 188 -15.28 -1.27 15.19
CA LEU A 188 -15.92 -1.13 13.89
C LEU A 188 -15.07 -1.70 12.75
N LYS A 189 -13.75 -1.50 12.78
CA LYS A 189 -12.80 -2.12 11.82
C LYS A 189 -12.93 -3.63 11.86
N GLU A 190 -12.80 -4.25 13.03
CA GLU A 190 -12.87 -5.70 13.18
C GLU A 190 -14.23 -6.26 12.72
N LYS A 191 -15.32 -5.57 13.06
CA LYS A 191 -16.66 -5.96 12.61
C LYS A 191 -16.81 -5.91 11.09
N ALA A 192 -16.30 -4.84 10.46
CA ALA A 192 -16.32 -4.69 9.01
C ALA A 192 -15.43 -5.73 8.33
N GLU A 193 -14.21 -5.94 8.82
CA GLU A 193 -13.25 -6.93 8.32
C GLU A 193 -13.88 -8.33 8.26
N ASN A 194 -14.52 -8.75 9.36
CA ASN A 194 -15.15 -10.06 9.47
C ASN A 194 -16.41 -10.17 8.60
N TYR A 195 -17.30 -9.18 8.64
CA TYR A 195 -18.57 -9.26 7.91
C TYR A 195 -18.39 -9.21 6.39
N PHE A 196 -17.56 -8.30 5.89
CA PHE A 196 -17.32 -8.16 4.44
C PHE A 196 -16.33 -9.20 3.91
N GLY A 197 -15.74 -10.01 4.79
CA GLY A 197 -14.99 -11.21 4.43
C GLY A 197 -13.69 -10.91 3.71
N VAL A 198 -12.76 -10.20 4.37
CA VAL A 198 -11.44 -9.87 3.80
C VAL A 198 -10.70 -11.10 3.27
N LEU A 199 -10.72 -12.22 4.02
CA LEU A 199 -10.12 -13.49 3.60
C LEU A 199 -10.80 -14.09 2.36
N ASN A 200 -12.13 -13.91 2.23
CA ASN A 200 -12.87 -14.36 1.04
C ASN A 200 -12.46 -13.54 -0.18
N ILE A 201 -12.32 -12.22 -0.04
CA ILE A 201 -11.84 -11.35 -1.12
C ILE A 201 -10.44 -11.77 -1.58
N ALA A 202 -9.52 -12.01 -0.63
CA ALA A 202 -8.15 -12.43 -0.93
C ALA A 202 -8.08 -13.79 -1.65
N SER A 203 -9.01 -14.70 -1.36
CA SER A 203 -9.04 -16.04 -1.96
C SER A 203 -9.34 -16.07 -3.47
N ILE A 204 -9.89 -14.98 -4.02
CA ILE A 204 -10.41 -14.95 -5.40
C ILE A 204 -9.29 -14.84 -6.42
N LYS A 205 -8.21 -14.14 -6.07
CA LYS A 205 -7.08 -13.92 -6.95
C LYS A 205 -5.78 -13.93 -6.14
N PRO A 206 -5.33 -15.11 -5.65
CA PRO A 206 -4.08 -15.21 -4.92
C PRO A 206 -2.86 -14.91 -5.82
N LEU A 207 -1.71 -14.65 -5.21
CA LEU A 207 -0.46 -14.43 -5.93
C LEU A 207 0.07 -15.74 -6.55
N PRO A 208 0.72 -15.69 -7.73
CA PRO A 208 1.31 -16.84 -8.40
C PRO A 208 2.68 -17.24 -7.79
N ILE A 209 2.67 -17.66 -6.53
CA ILE A 209 3.88 -17.95 -5.74
C ILE A 209 4.71 -19.15 -6.21
N GLN A 210 4.30 -19.82 -7.28
CA GLN A 210 5.08 -20.87 -7.96
C GLN A 210 6.17 -20.28 -8.86
N GLU A 211 6.01 -19.01 -9.25
CA GLU A 211 6.98 -18.25 -10.01
C GLU A 211 7.80 -17.40 -9.03
N ALA A 212 9.05 -17.08 -9.36
CA ALA A 212 9.81 -16.09 -8.60
C ALA A 212 9.26 -14.69 -8.93
N PRO A 213 9.22 -13.76 -7.95
CA PRO A 213 8.80 -12.39 -8.23
C PRO A 213 9.79 -11.71 -9.19
N ASP A 214 9.26 -10.87 -10.07
CA ASP A 214 10.05 -10.01 -10.94
C ASP A 214 10.72 -8.89 -10.10
N THR A 215 11.86 -8.39 -10.56
CA THR A 215 12.55 -7.24 -9.94
C THR A 215 12.57 -6.05 -10.89
N VAL A 216 12.15 -4.87 -10.41
CA VAL A 216 12.36 -3.58 -11.10
C VAL A 216 13.49 -2.84 -10.41
N LEU A 217 14.50 -2.43 -11.18
CA LEU A 217 15.63 -1.65 -10.69
C LEU A 217 15.45 -0.16 -11.02
N SER A 218 15.79 0.71 -10.07
CA SER A 218 15.81 2.16 -10.25
C SER A 218 16.80 2.57 -11.35
N PRO A 219 16.48 3.50 -12.26
CA PRO A 219 17.43 3.96 -13.27
C PRO A 219 18.75 4.48 -12.69
N VAL A 220 18.70 4.99 -11.46
CA VAL A 220 19.82 5.61 -10.74
C VAL A 220 20.94 4.61 -10.42
N ILE A 221 20.65 3.30 -10.35
CA ILE A 221 21.69 2.27 -10.12
C ILE A 221 22.55 1.99 -11.35
N ARG A 222 22.15 2.47 -12.55
CA ARG A 222 22.91 2.28 -13.79
C ARG A 222 24.16 3.17 -13.89
N ARG A 223 24.45 3.95 -12.84
CA ARG A 223 25.62 4.83 -12.74
C ARG A 223 26.95 4.07 -12.87
N ASP A 224 27.02 2.84 -12.34
CA ASP A 224 28.13 1.92 -12.57
C ASP A 224 27.73 0.46 -12.31
N THR A 225 28.64 -0.45 -12.68
CA THR A 225 28.48 -1.90 -12.53
C THR A 225 28.43 -2.36 -11.08
N MET A 226 29.08 -1.65 -10.15
CA MET A 226 29.07 -2.01 -8.73
C MET A 226 27.70 -1.81 -8.12
N MET A 227 27.16 -0.60 -8.28
CA MET A 227 25.86 -0.23 -7.75
C MET A 227 24.78 -1.19 -8.27
N MET A 228 24.78 -1.45 -9.58
CA MET A 228 23.82 -2.37 -10.19
C MET A 228 23.89 -3.78 -9.60
N ASN A 229 25.07 -4.39 -9.56
CA ASN A 229 25.19 -5.78 -9.08
C ASN A 229 24.97 -5.91 -7.57
N ALA A 230 25.38 -4.91 -6.78
CA ALA A 230 25.09 -4.91 -5.35
C ALA A 230 23.58 -4.79 -5.09
N THR A 231 22.87 -3.95 -5.85
CA THR A 231 21.40 -3.87 -5.78
C THR A 231 20.73 -5.18 -6.19
N ILE A 232 21.22 -5.85 -7.25
CA ILE A 232 20.71 -7.17 -7.65
C ILE A 232 20.90 -8.19 -6.52
N ALA A 233 22.09 -8.23 -5.91
CA ALA A 233 22.37 -9.12 -4.77
C ALA A 233 21.43 -8.84 -3.58
N ALA A 234 21.10 -7.58 -3.33
CA ALA A 234 20.14 -7.19 -2.31
C ALA A 234 18.72 -7.68 -2.63
N ALA A 235 18.27 -7.53 -3.88
CA ALA A 235 16.96 -7.98 -4.32
C ALA A 235 16.83 -9.51 -4.25
N GLU A 236 17.82 -10.26 -4.73
CA GLU A 236 17.88 -11.72 -4.66
C GLU A 236 17.87 -12.21 -3.21
N ALA A 237 18.65 -11.57 -2.34
CA ALA A 237 18.65 -11.87 -0.90
C ALA A 237 17.27 -11.62 -0.26
N LYS A 238 16.57 -10.56 -0.66
CA LYS A 238 15.23 -10.29 -0.15
C LYS A 238 14.23 -11.38 -0.57
N ILE A 239 14.30 -11.84 -1.83
CA ILE A 239 13.46 -12.93 -2.33
C ILE A 239 13.75 -14.21 -1.54
N GLU A 240 15.02 -14.57 -1.36
CA GLU A 240 15.44 -15.72 -0.54
C GLU A 240 14.89 -15.63 0.90
N TRP A 241 14.98 -14.45 1.51
CA TRP A 241 14.47 -14.23 2.86
C TRP A 241 12.95 -14.45 2.92
N ILE A 242 12.21 -13.89 1.97
CA ILE A 242 10.75 -14.02 1.87
C ILE A 242 10.33 -15.48 1.74
N GLU A 243 10.99 -16.25 0.86
CA GLU A 243 10.69 -17.67 0.63
C GLU A 243 10.96 -18.55 1.86
N SER A 244 11.96 -18.18 2.67
CA SER A 244 12.38 -18.96 3.83
C SER A 244 11.69 -18.59 5.15
N HIS A 245 11.15 -17.37 5.25
CA HIS A 245 10.60 -16.84 6.52
C HIS A 245 9.09 -16.61 6.50
N LEU A 246 8.50 -16.31 5.33
CA LEU A 246 7.05 -16.10 5.25
C LEU A 246 6.33 -17.42 5.05
N ASP A 247 5.22 -17.58 5.75
CA ASP A 247 4.37 -18.75 5.56
C ASP A 247 3.67 -18.70 4.19
N LYS A 248 3.41 -19.87 3.60
CA LYS A 248 2.79 -19.96 2.28
C LYS A 248 1.42 -19.25 2.22
N LYS A 249 0.68 -19.19 3.33
CA LYS A 249 -0.66 -18.59 3.39
C LYS A 249 -0.58 -17.06 3.30
N GLU A 250 0.47 -16.47 3.85
CA GLU A 250 0.84 -15.07 3.75
C GLU A 250 1.21 -14.73 2.31
N LEU A 251 2.14 -15.49 1.73
CA LEU A 251 2.63 -15.30 0.36
C LEU A 251 1.52 -15.34 -0.69
N LEU A 252 0.47 -16.14 -0.49
CA LEU A 252 -0.68 -16.19 -1.40
C LEU A 252 -1.45 -14.87 -1.47
N THR A 253 -1.30 -13.99 -0.47
CA THR A 253 -2.03 -12.71 -0.42
C THR A 253 -1.10 -11.51 -0.49
N GLY A 254 0.17 -11.65 -0.11
CA GLY A 254 1.08 -10.53 0.04
C GLY A 254 2.48 -10.88 0.50
N PHE A 255 3.40 -9.92 0.41
CA PHE A 255 4.80 -10.03 0.81
C PHE A 255 5.38 -8.64 1.08
N ASN A 256 4.62 -7.82 1.80
CA ASN A 256 4.99 -6.44 2.10
C ASN A 256 6.32 -6.34 2.88
N ASP A 257 6.97 -5.19 2.74
CA ASP A 257 8.25 -4.88 3.38
C ASP A 257 8.12 -4.31 4.79
N MET A 258 6.98 -4.52 5.45
CA MET A 258 6.77 -4.00 6.80
C MET A 258 7.59 -4.76 7.84
N GLN A 259 8.03 -5.98 7.54
CA GLN A 259 8.93 -6.73 8.41
C GLN A 259 10.37 -6.24 8.20
N ILE A 260 10.88 -5.47 9.17
CA ILE A 260 12.19 -4.81 9.09
C ILE A 260 13.35 -5.78 8.86
N ASP A 261 13.26 -7.02 9.35
CA ASP A 261 14.35 -7.98 9.25
C ASP A 261 14.64 -8.39 7.79
N SER A 262 13.62 -8.39 6.92
CA SER A 262 13.81 -8.62 5.48
C SER A 262 14.67 -7.53 4.82
N GLU A 263 14.47 -6.28 5.23
CA GLU A 263 15.20 -5.11 4.71
C GLU A 263 16.62 -5.02 5.27
N VAL A 264 16.78 -5.39 6.55
CA VAL A 264 18.11 -5.52 7.17
C VAL A 264 18.92 -6.56 6.42
N TYR A 265 18.37 -7.76 6.22
CA TYR A 265 19.04 -8.85 5.51
C TYR A 265 19.46 -8.43 4.09
N ALA A 266 18.55 -7.81 3.33
CA ALA A 266 18.87 -7.32 1.99
C ALA A 266 19.96 -6.23 1.99
N THR A 267 19.91 -5.30 2.95
CA THR A 267 20.89 -4.22 3.09
C THR A 267 22.28 -4.76 3.45
N GLU A 268 22.36 -5.71 4.38
CA GLU A 268 23.62 -6.37 4.75
C GLU A 268 24.23 -7.09 3.54
N ARG A 269 23.42 -7.82 2.77
CA ARG A 269 23.88 -8.49 1.54
C ARG A 269 24.37 -7.51 0.47
N MET A 270 23.74 -6.35 0.34
CA MET A 270 24.21 -5.27 -0.53
C MET A 270 25.61 -4.78 -0.12
N ILE A 271 25.82 -4.57 1.18
CA ILE A 271 27.10 -4.11 1.75
C ILE A 271 28.18 -5.18 1.62
N ASP A 272 27.86 -6.44 1.90
CA ASP A 272 28.80 -7.57 1.79
C ASP A 272 29.28 -7.78 0.36
N PHE A 273 28.35 -7.67 -0.59
CA PHE A 273 28.69 -7.71 -2.01
C PHE A 273 29.68 -6.60 -2.38
N TYR A 274 29.40 -5.36 -1.97
CA TYR A 274 30.34 -4.26 -2.18
C TYR A 274 31.72 -4.54 -1.56
N LYS A 275 31.77 -4.97 -0.29
CA LYS A 275 33.03 -5.27 0.42
C LYS A 275 33.86 -6.32 -0.32
N ALA A 276 33.23 -7.36 -0.85
CA ALA A 276 33.87 -8.45 -1.57
C ALA A 276 34.40 -8.04 -2.96
N TYR A 277 33.68 -7.17 -3.68
CA TYR A 277 33.92 -6.90 -5.10
C TYR A 277 34.42 -5.49 -5.42
N GLN A 278 34.58 -4.58 -4.45
CA GLN A 278 34.99 -3.18 -4.67
C GLN A 278 36.30 -3.00 -5.44
N LYS A 279 37.20 -3.99 -5.42
CA LYS A 279 38.47 -3.96 -6.16
C LYS A 279 38.34 -4.42 -7.61
N ASN A 280 37.21 -5.01 -7.98
CA ASN A 280 37.01 -5.66 -9.27
C ASN A 280 36.49 -4.69 -10.34
N TRP A 281 35.95 -3.53 -9.93
CA TRP A 281 35.32 -2.57 -10.84
C TRP A 281 35.77 -1.14 -10.57
N LYS A 282 35.68 -0.30 -11.62
CA LYS A 282 35.82 1.14 -11.48
C LYS A 282 34.54 1.71 -10.87
N LEU A 283 34.67 2.37 -9.73
CA LEU A 283 33.55 2.94 -8.98
C LEU A 283 33.28 4.38 -9.39
N HIS A 284 32.00 4.74 -9.52
CA HIS A 284 31.58 6.14 -9.54
C HIS A 284 31.74 6.76 -8.15
N GLY A 285 32.05 8.06 -8.09
CA GLY A 285 32.26 8.76 -6.82
C GLY A 285 31.06 8.66 -5.88
N ASP A 286 29.85 8.80 -6.42
CA ASP A 286 28.60 8.67 -5.64
C ASP A 286 28.37 7.25 -5.12
N THR A 287 28.74 6.22 -5.88
CA THR A 287 28.64 4.81 -5.43
C THR A 287 29.57 4.58 -4.25
N GLN A 288 30.81 5.05 -4.35
CA GLN A 288 31.77 4.95 -3.25
C GLN A 288 31.29 5.72 -2.02
N LYS A 289 30.75 6.93 -2.20
CA LYS A 289 30.15 7.74 -1.13
C LYS A 289 28.99 6.98 -0.45
N TYR A 290 28.04 6.48 -1.24
CA TYR A 290 26.88 5.72 -0.74
C TYR A 290 27.33 4.53 0.12
N PHE A 291 28.21 3.67 -0.40
CA PHE A 291 28.66 2.50 0.36
C PHE A 291 29.50 2.85 1.58
N ASN A 292 30.33 3.90 1.52
CA ASN A 292 31.05 4.37 2.70
C ASN A 292 30.11 4.89 3.79
N GLU A 293 28.98 5.51 3.43
CA GLU A 293 27.94 5.92 4.38
C GLU A 293 27.17 4.72 4.94
N MET A 294 26.75 3.78 4.08
CA MET A 294 26.06 2.56 4.50
C MET A 294 26.91 1.66 5.40
N ILE A 295 28.21 1.52 5.12
CA ILE A 295 29.15 0.80 5.98
C ILE A 295 29.27 1.49 7.34
N ARG A 296 29.35 2.83 7.39
CA ARG A 296 29.35 3.57 8.66
C ARG A 296 28.07 3.35 9.46
N ILE A 297 26.92 3.34 8.80
CA ILE A 297 25.63 3.01 9.43
C ILE A 297 25.67 1.58 10.00
N ALA A 298 26.13 0.61 9.21
CA ALA A 298 26.21 -0.79 9.60
C ALA A 298 27.17 -1.04 10.77
N ASP A 299 28.39 -0.53 10.69
CA ASP A 299 29.43 -0.72 11.70
C ASP A 299 29.07 -0.10 13.06
N ASN A 300 28.09 0.81 13.10
CA ASN A 300 27.55 1.41 14.33
C ASN A 300 26.21 0.79 14.77
N GLY A 301 25.76 -0.29 14.14
CA GLY A 301 24.51 -0.98 14.49
C GLY A 301 23.25 -0.16 14.19
N LYS A 302 23.31 0.75 13.22
CA LYS A 302 22.25 1.72 12.90
C LYS A 302 21.38 1.36 11.69
N ILE A 303 21.49 0.14 11.16
CA ILE A 303 20.73 -0.29 9.96
C ILE A 303 19.21 -0.19 10.19
N LYS A 304 18.70 -0.68 11.33
CA LYS A 304 17.26 -0.63 11.64
C LYS A 304 16.74 0.81 11.75
N ASP A 305 17.47 1.66 12.44
CA ASP A 305 17.14 3.09 12.57
C ASP A 305 17.13 3.80 11.20
N HIS A 306 18.11 3.47 10.34
CA HIS A 306 18.20 3.97 8.97
C HIS A 306 16.99 3.54 8.13
N ILE A 307 16.64 2.25 8.13
CA ILE A 307 15.48 1.73 7.39
C ILE A 307 14.18 2.39 7.89
N TYR A 308 14.04 2.57 9.21
CA TYR A 308 12.88 3.22 9.80
C TYR A 308 12.71 4.66 9.30
N GLU A 309 13.79 5.43 9.22
CA GLU A 309 13.75 6.77 8.61
C GLU A 309 13.44 6.70 7.11
N LYS A 310 14.18 5.87 6.38
CA LYS A 310 14.07 5.68 4.93
C LYS A 310 12.63 5.37 4.51
N PHE A 311 11.91 4.57 5.29
CA PHE A 311 10.53 4.17 5.01
C PHE A 311 9.50 5.06 5.72
N HIS A 312 9.89 6.29 6.07
CA HIS A 312 9.01 7.29 6.69
C HIS A 312 8.28 6.78 7.94
N LYS A 313 8.94 5.93 8.73
CA LYS A 313 8.40 5.28 9.95
C LYS A 313 7.28 4.27 9.69
N ILE A 314 7.03 3.92 8.43
CA ILE A 314 5.99 2.96 8.03
C ILE A 314 6.64 1.59 7.83
N ILE A 315 7.20 1.08 8.93
CA ILE A 315 7.78 -0.26 9.02
C ILE A 315 7.67 -0.76 10.47
N ASN A 316 7.54 -2.07 10.68
CA ASN A 316 7.41 -2.65 12.01
C ASN A 316 8.77 -2.66 12.73
N TYR A 317 9.02 -1.59 13.50
CA TYR A 317 10.18 -1.45 14.37
C TYR A 317 9.75 -0.77 15.68
N PRO A 318 9.37 -1.54 16.72
CA PRO A 318 8.82 -1.01 17.96
C PRO A 318 9.71 0.03 18.66
N GLU A 319 11.03 -0.13 18.55
CA GLU A 319 12.02 0.77 19.15
C GLU A 319 12.23 2.05 18.32
N GLY A 320 11.80 2.08 17.06
CA GLY A 320 12.14 3.13 16.09
C GLY A 320 11.78 4.54 16.53
N GLU A 321 10.62 4.73 17.16
CA GLU A 321 10.21 6.05 17.66
C GLU A 321 11.14 6.55 18.77
N SER A 322 11.59 5.65 19.66
CA SER A 322 12.51 6.01 20.75
C SER A 322 13.95 6.27 20.27
N GLN A 323 14.33 5.72 19.12
CA GLN A 323 15.68 5.87 18.55
C GLN A 323 15.81 7.07 17.61
N GLN A 324 14.70 7.72 17.23
CA GLN A 324 14.69 8.71 16.17
C GLN A 324 15.65 9.89 16.43
N GLU A 325 15.59 10.51 17.61
CA GLU A 325 16.47 11.64 17.94
C GLU A 325 17.94 11.24 17.97
N ASN A 326 18.23 10.05 18.52
CA ASN A 326 19.59 9.49 18.53
C ASN A 326 20.12 9.26 17.12
N TYR A 327 19.29 8.73 16.22
CA TYR A 327 19.68 8.48 14.85
C TYR A 327 19.88 9.77 14.04
N ILE A 328 19.04 10.78 14.24
CA ILE A 328 19.23 12.11 13.64
C ILE A 328 20.57 12.70 14.07
N GLN A 329 20.88 12.66 15.37
CA GLN A 329 22.16 13.16 15.88
C GLN A 329 23.35 12.36 15.30
N PHE A 330 23.22 11.03 15.21
CA PHE A 330 24.22 10.18 14.58
C PHE A 330 24.49 10.58 13.11
N LYS A 331 23.45 10.84 12.32
CA LYS A 331 23.62 11.29 10.92
C LYS A 331 24.38 12.62 10.85
N ILE A 332 24.09 13.56 11.73
CA ILE A 332 24.78 14.85 11.82
C ILE A 332 26.26 14.62 12.17
N ASP A 333 26.52 13.87 13.25
CA ASP A 333 27.87 13.63 13.77
C ASP A 333 28.75 12.85 12.79
N LYS A 334 28.16 11.95 12.01
CA LYS A 334 28.86 11.13 11.02
C LYS A 334 28.77 11.66 9.60
N ASN A 335 28.12 12.81 9.39
CA ASN A 335 27.89 13.41 8.07
C ASN A 335 27.35 12.39 7.05
N ILE A 336 26.23 11.74 7.42
CA ILE A 336 25.48 10.82 6.56
C ILE A 336 24.51 11.64 5.72
N SER A 337 24.52 11.44 4.42
CA SER A 337 23.68 12.18 3.49
C SER A 337 22.31 11.51 3.28
N GLU A 338 21.33 12.30 2.84
CA GLU A 338 20.00 11.83 2.47
C GLU A 338 20.00 10.91 1.25
N ASP A 339 21.08 10.90 0.44
CA ASP A 339 21.23 10.01 -0.71
C ASP A 339 21.16 8.52 -0.31
N THR A 340 21.45 8.20 0.97
CA THR A 340 21.34 6.84 1.51
C THR A 340 19.89 6.33 1.58
N ASN A 341 18.91 7.25 1.58
CA ASN A 341 17.48 6.93 1.65
C ASN A 341 16.88 6.50 0.29
N GLU A 342 17.66 6.49 -0.80
CA GLU A 342 17.18 6.05 -2.11
C GLU A 342 16.69 4.58 -2.09
N ILE A 343 15.54 4.34 -2.71
CA ILE A 343 15.00 3.00 -2.96
C ILE A 343 15.47 2.55 -4.33
N PHE A 344 16.28 1.49 -4.36
CA PHE A 344 16.96 1.04 -5.57
C PHE A 344 16.24 -0.04 -6.36
N TYR A 345 15.33 -0.76 -5.74
CA TYR A 345 14.58 -1.80 -6.38
C TYR A 345 13.21 -1.99 -5.73
N LYS A 346 12.30 -2.62 -6.46
CA LYS A 346 11.09 -3.25 -5.92
C LYS A 346 10.95 -4.65 -6.52
N ILE A 347 10.40 -5.57 -5.73
CA ILE A 347 10.06 -6.93 -6.18
C ILE A 347 8.54 -7.04 -6.29
N PHE A 348 8.05 -7.72 -7.32
CA PHE A 348 6.63 -7.72 -7.65
C PHE A 348 6.15 -9.00 -8.32
N TYR A 349 4.88 -9.34 -8.12
CA TYR A 349 4.16 -10.32 -8.93
C TYR A 349 3.23 -9.62 -9.91
N LYS A 350 3.22 -10.07 -11.17
CA LYS A 350 2.18 -9.73 -12.12
C LYS A 350 0.97 -10.63 -11.89
N LEU A 351 -0.23 -10.07 -12.04
CA LEU A 351 -1.47 -10.77 -11.69
C LEU A 351 -2.38 -11.06 -12.89
N GLU A 352 -1.98 -10.70 -14.11
CA GLU A 352 -2.75 -10.80 -15.36
C GLU A 352 -4.09 -10.04 -15.42
#